data_AF-A0A377XS79-F1
#
_entry.id   AF-A0A377XS79-F1
#
_cell.length_a   1.000
_cell.length_b   1.000
_cell.length_c   1.000
_cell.angle_alpha   90.00
_cell.angle_beta   90.00
_cell.angle_gamma   90.00
#
_symmetry.space_group_name_H-M   'P 1'
#
loop_
_entity.id
_entity.type
_entity.pdbx_description
1 polymer ?
#
loop_
_entity_poly.entity_id
_entity_poly.type
_entity_poly.pdbx_seq_one_letter_code
_entity_poly.pdbx_strand_id
1 'polypeptide(L)'
;MRVQAKTGSGKTAAFGLGLLQHIDPARFETQSLVLCPTRELADQVAGELRRLARCLPNIKILMLCGGQPFGAQRDSLQHAPHIIVATRAVCSIICRRERSPLMRCRPW
;
A
#
# COMPACT_ATOMS: atom_id res chain seq x y z
N MET A 1 -16.77 2.64 3.99
CA MET A 1 -16.72 4.11 4.21
C MET A 1 -15.95 4.75 3.06
N ARG A 2 -16.60 5.50 2.14
CA ARG A 2 -15.91 6.13 1.00
C ARG A 2 -15.33 7.48 1.42
N VAL A 3 -14.05 7.52 1.79
CA VAL A 3 -13.32 8.77 2.03
C VAL A 3 -12.83 9.30 0.68
N GLN A 4 -13.57 10.23 0.09
CA GLN A 4 -13.06 11.09 -0.99
C GLN A 4 -12.70 12.43 -0.38
N ALA A 5 -11.43 12.61 -0.05
CA ALA A 5 -10.88 13.86 0.42
C ALA A 5 -10.07 14.50 -0.71
N LYS A 6 -10.46 15.72 -1.13
CA LYS A 6 -9.56 16.59 -1.90
C LYS A 6 -8.28 16.77 -1.09
N THR A 7 -7.16 16.65 -1.79
CA THR A 7 -5.79 16.81 -1.28
C THR A 7 -5.64 18.14 -0.54
N GLY A 8 -5.31 18.05 0.75
CA GLY A 8 -5.16 19.19 1.66
C GLY A 8 -4.94 18.76 3.12
N SER A 9 -3.67 18.56 3.48
CA SER A 9 -3.02 18.58 4.81
C SER A 9 -3.49 17.70 6.00
N GLY A 10 -4.77 17.30 6.12
CA GLY A 10 -5.25 16.66 7.38
C GLY A 10 -5.73 15.21 7.27
N LYS A 11 -6.44 14.87 6.19
CA LYS A 11 -7.18 13.59 6.10
C LYS A 11 -6.28 12.42 5.70
N THR A 12 -5.33 12.65 4.79
CA THR A 12 -4.34 11.64 4.40
C THR A 12 -3.37 11.34 5.54
N ALA A 13 -3.01 12.36 6.33
CA ALA A 13 -2.16 12.18 7.51
C ALA A 13 -2.89 11.40 8.61
N ALA A 14 -4.13 11.74 8.93
CA ALA A 14 -4.94 10.99 9.88
C ALA A 14 -5.17 9.53 9.43
N PHE A 15 -5.48 9.32 8.14
CA PHE A 15 -5.60 7.98 7.56
C PHE A 15 -4.27 7.21 7.63
N GLY A 16 -3.17 7.84 7.23
CA GLY A 16 -1.85 7.22 7.21
C GLY A 16 -1.33 6.88 8.60
N LEU A 17 -1.52 7.76 9.59
CA LEU A 17 -1.19 7.51 10.98
C LEU A 17 -2.04 6.37 11.57
N GLY A 18 -3.36 6.40 11.33
CA GLY A 18 -4.24 5.32 11.77
C GLY A 18 -3.86 3.98 11.15
N LEU A 19 -3.52 3.95 9.86
CA LEU A 19 -3.06 2.75 9.19
C LEU A 19 -1.74 2.26 9.79
N LEU A 20 -0.75 3.15 9.95
CA LEU A 20 0.57 2.81 10.50
C LEU A 20 0.52 2.32 11.95
N GLN A 21 -0.40 2.83 12.77
CA GLN A 21 -0.59 2.37 14.15
C GLN A 21 -1.02 0.89 14.25
N HIS A 22 -1.65 0.35 13.20
CA HIS A 22 -2.08 -1.05 13.16
C HIS A 22 -1.05 -1.97 12.50
N ILE A 23 0.07 -1.44 12.02
CA ILE A 23 1.14 -2.23 11.39
C ILE A 23 2.14 -2.65 12.46
N ASP A 24 2.41 -3.94 12.53
CA ASP A 24 3.47 -4.51 13.33
C ASP A 24 4.78 -4.63 12.50
N PRO A 25 5.82 -3.81 12.77
CA PRO A 25 7.08 -3.85 12.04
C PRO A 25 7.92 -5.12 12.30
N ALA A 26 7.55 -5.94 13.29
CA ALA A 26 8.20 -7.23 13.53
C ALA A 26 7.70 -8.33 12.59
N ARG A 27 6.54 -8.14 11.95
CA ARG A 27 5.91 -9.13 11.07
C ARG A 27 6.16 -8.78 9.61
N PHE A 28 7.07 -9.53 8.99
CA PHE A 28 7.43 -9.45 7.57
C PHE A 28 6.36 -10.09 6.67
N GLU A 29 5.14 -9.55 6.73
CA GLU A 29 4.01 -9.93 5.89
C GLU A 29 3.23 -8.68 5.47
N THR A 30 2.46 -8.78 4.39
CA THR A 30 1.55 -7.70 4.02
C THR A 30 0.37 -7.64 4.97
N GLN A 31 0.30 -6.54 5.72
CA GLN A 31 -0.72 -6.29 6.73
C GLN A 31 -1.79 -5.31 6.23
N SER A 32 -1.47 -4.48 5.23
CA SER A 32 -2.42 -3.52 4.67
C SER A 32 -2.29 -3.34 3.15
N LEU A 33 -3.44 -3.14 2.51
CA LEU A 33 -3.59 -2.86 1.09
C LEU A 33 -4.43 -1.61 0.89
N VAL A 34 -3.85 -0.58 0.26
CA VAL A 34 -4.53 0.66 -0.08
C VAL A 34 -4.80 0.68 -1.58
N LEU A 35 -6.09 0.69 -1.96
CA LEU A 35 -6.50 0.75 -3.36
C LEU A 35 -6.81 2.18 -3.79
N CYS A 36 -6.11 2.63 -4.82
CA CYS A 36 -6.30 3.95 -5.41
C CYS A 36 -6.96 3.84 -6.81
N PRO A 37 -7.80 4.82 -7.18
CA PRO A 37 -8.48 4.85 -8.47
C PRO A 37 -7.55 5.24 -9.62
N THR A 38 -6.53 6.08 -9.36
CA THR A 38 -5.55 6.53 -10.35
C THR A 38 -4.12 6.39 -9.80
N ARG A 39 -3.14 6.44 -10.71
CA ARG A 39 -1.71 6.35 -10.36
C ARG A 39 -1.25 7.55 -9.55
N GLU A 40 -1.71 8.74 -9.92
CA GLU A 40 -1.33 9.99 -9.27
C GLU A 40 -1.77 10.00 -7.80
N LEU A 41 -2.97 9.48 -7.52
CA LEU A 41 -3.43 9.34 -6.14
C LEU A 41 -2.63 8.28 -5.38
N ALA A 42 -2.29 7.16 -6.03
CA ALA A 42 -1.44 6.13 -5.43
C ALA A 42 -0.06 6.69 -5.07
N ASP A 43 0.55 7.48 -5.95
CA ASP A 43 1.84 8.13 -5.74
C ASP A 43 1.78 9.13 -4.57
N GLN A 44 0.71 9.94 -4.49
CA GLN A 44 0.50 10.87 -3.37
C GLN A 44 0.33 10.14 -2.04
N VAL A 45 -0.50 9.09 -2.00
CA VAL A 45 -0.74 8.31 -0.77
C VAL A 45 0.52 7.56 -0.35
N ALA A 46 1.22 6.93 -1.28
CA ALA A 46 2.48 6.24 -1.00
C ALA A 46 3.57 7.21 -0.51
N GLY A 47 3.65 8.41 -1.10
CA GLY A 47 4.55 9.47 -0.67
C GLY A 47 4.28 9.92 0.77
N GLU A 48 3.01 10.15 1.11
CA GLU A 48 2.62 10.56 2.45
C GLU A 48 2.83 9.44 3.48
N LEU A 49 2.47 8.19 3.16
CA LEU A 49 2.74 7.05 4.02
C LEU A 49 4.24 6.86 4.27
N ARG A 50 5.07 7.02 3.23
CA ARG A 50 6.54 6.99 3.38
C ARG A 50 7.04 8.13 4.25
N ARG A 51 6.48 9.33 4.11
CA ARG A 51 6.84 10.48 4.94
C ARG A 51 6.52 10.21 6.41
N LEU A 52 5.34 9.70 6.72
CA LEU A 52 4.91 9.36 8.08
C LEU A 52 5.70 8.17 8.66
N ALA A 53 5.97 7.16 7.83
CA ALA A 53 6.73 5.98 8.21
C ALA A 53 8.22 6.26 8.49
N ARG A 54 8.77 7.42 8.12
CA ARG A 54 10.16 7.81 8.50
C ARG A 54 10.37 7.82 10.01
N CYS A 55 9.31 8.05 10.78
CA CYS A 55 9.35 8.04 12.24
C CYS A 55 9.23 6.62 12.84
N LEU A 56 9.01 5.59 12.01
CA LEU A 56 8.80 4.21 12.44
C LEU A 56 9.91 3.30 11.86
N PRO A 57 10.58 2.48 12.68
CA PRO A 57 11.61 1.59 12.18
C PRO A 57 11.01 0.44 11.35
N ASN A 58 11.72 0.03 10.29
CA ASN A 58 11.49 -1.21 9.54
C ASN A 58 10.15 -1.33 8.77
N ILE A 59 9.40 -0.24 8.58
CA ILE A 59 8.17 -0.28 7.77
C ILE A 59 8.51 -0.28 6.27
N LYS A 60 8.07 -1.34 5.57
CA LYS A 60 8.23 -1.48 4.11
C LYS A 60 6.93 -1.15 3.38
N ILE A 61 7.00 -0.20 2.44
CA ILE A 61 5.87 0.27 1.65
C ILE A 61 6.16 0.06 0.16
N LEU A 62 5.40 -0.83 -0.47
CA LEU A 62 5.48 -1.10 -1.91
C LEU A 62 4.33 -0.41 -2.64
N MET A 63 4.63 0.21 -3.77
CA MET A 63 3.63 0.82 -4.65
C MET A 63 3.55 0.04 -5.96
N LEU A 64 2.33 -0.34 -6.36
CA LEU A 64 2.02 -1.16 -7.52
C LEU A 64 1.13 -0.37 -8.48
N CYS A 65 1.79 0.26 -9.46
CA CYS A 65 1.13 1.01 -10.52
C CYS A 65 1.62 0.55 -11.91
N GLY A 66 0.78 0.80 -12.92
CA GLY A 66 1.13 0.51 -14.31
C GLY A 66 2.33 1.32 -14.78
N GLY A 67 3.22 0.68 -15.55
CA GLY A 67 4.44 1.29 -16.10
C GLY A 67 5.76 0.71 -15.57
N GLN A 68 5.73 -0.17 -14.57
CA GLN A 68 6.89 -0.96 -14.17
C GLN A 68 6.76 -2.41 -14.69
N PRO A 69 7.87 -3.03 -15.14
CA PRO A 69 7.85 -4.41 -15.58
C PRO A 69 7.42 -5.34 -14.43
N PHE A 70 6.55 -6.29 -14.74
CA PHE A 70 5.95 -7.20 -13.76
C PHE A 70 6.99 -8.02 -12.99
N GLY A 71 8.13 -8.35 -13.61
CA GLY A 71 9.23 -9.05 -12.94
C GLY A 71 9.75 -8.28 -11.73
N ALA A 72 10.06 -6.99 -11.90
CA ALA A 72 10.53 -6.14 -10.79
C ALA A 72 9.49 -5.98 -9.68
N GLN A 73 8.20 -5.95 -10.02
CA GLN A 73 7.12 -5.92 -9.03
C GLN A 73 7.03 -7.24 -8.26
N ARG A 74 7.19 -8.39 -8.94
CA ARG A 74 7.23 -9.70 -8.29
C ARG A 74 8.42 -9.86 -7.36
N ASP A 75 9.60 -9.43 -7.80
CA ASP A 75 10.80 -9.48 -6.94
C ASP A 75 10.60 -8.59 -5.70
N SER A 76 9.94 -7.45 -5.86
CA SER A 76 9.57 -6.57 -4.73
C SER A 76 8.52 -7.20 -3.81
N LEU A 77 7.60 -8.02 -4.34
CA LEU A 77 6.62 -8.77 -3.54
C LEU A 77 7.25 -9.92 -2.75
N GLN A 78 8.34 -10.52 -3.26
CA GLN A 78 9.10 -11.53 -2.49
C GLN A 78 9.67 -10.95 -1.19
N HIS A 79 9.92 -9.63 -1.15
CA HIS A 79 10.41 -8.92 0.03
C HIS A 79 9.31 -8.49 1.01
N ALA A 80 8.16 -9.18 0.97
CA ALA A 80 7.02 -9.08 1.89
C ALA A 80 6.81 -7.66 2.48
N PRO A 81 6.33 -6.71 1.67
CA PRO A 81 6.07 -5.35 2.14
C PRO A 81 4.93 -5.35 3.16
N HIS A 82 5.04 -4.52 4.20
CA HIS A 82 4.03 -4.38 5.25
C HIS A 82 2.77 -3.70 4.71
N ILE A 83 2.96 -2.69 3.85
CA ILE A 83 1.88 -1.93 3.22
C ILE A 83 2.06 -1.97 1.70
N ILE A 84 0.98 -2.25 1.00
CA ILE A 84 0.91 -2.17 -0.46
C ILE A 84 -0.04 -1.04 -0.86
N VAL A 85 0.39 -0.14 -1.73
CA VAL A 85 -0.46 0.86 -2.36
C VAL A 85 -0.60 0.51 -3.83
N ALA A 86 -1.81 0.20 -4.31
CA ALA A 86 -2.00 -0.29 -5.66
C ALA A 86 -3.13 0.44 -6.38
N THR A 87 -2.99 0.56 -7.70
CA THR A 87 -4.14 0.88 -8.55
C THR A 87 -5.00 -0.37 -8.75
N ARG A 88 -6.33 -0.20 -8.77
CA ARG A 88 -7.29 -1.31 -8.88
C ARG A 88 -7.00 -2.26 -10.05
N ALA A 89 -6.49 -1.72 -11.17
CA ALA A 89 -6.11 -2.50 -12.34
C ALA A 89 -4.90 -3.42 -12.09
N VAL A 90 -3.89 -2.98 -11.34
CA VAL A 90 -2.71 -3.79 -11.04
C VAL A 90 -3.00 -4.82 -9.95
N CYS A 91 -3.78 -4.44 -8.95
CA CYS A 91 -4.21 -5.34 -7.89
C CYS A 91 -4.96 -6.56 -8.45
N SER A 92 -5.87 -6.37 -9.41
CA SER A 92 -6.58 -7.49 -10.04
C SER A 92 -5.66 -8.42 -10.84
N ILE A 93 -4.62 -7.89 -11.48
CA ILE A 93 -3.63 -8.69 -12.22
C ILE A 93 -2.81 -9.57 -11.26
N ILE A 94 -2.33 -8.98 -10.16
CA ILE A 94 -1.50 -9.69 -9.17
C ILE A 94 -2.34 -10.74 -8.44
N CYS A 95 -3.54 -10.38 -7.98
CA CYS A 95 -4.44 -11.31 -7.31
C CYS A 95 -4.89 -12.48 -8.19
N ARG A 96 -4.97 -12.28 -9.51
CA ARG A 96 -5.39 -13.33 -10.47
C ARG A 96 -4.26 -14.26 -10.88
N ARG A 97 -3.01 -13.77 -10.93
CA ARG A 97 -1.82 -14.54 -11.36
C ARG A 97 -1.08 -15.19 -10.19
N GLU A 98 -0.96 -14.50 -9.08
CA GLU A 98 -0.44 -15.04 -7.84
C GLU A 98 -1.63 -15.43 -6.98
N ARG A 99 -1.90 -16.73 -6.89
CA ARG A 99 -2.79 -17.37 -5.91
C ARG A 99 -2.21 -17.23 -4.49
N SER A 100 -1.58 -16.10 -4.19
CA SER A 100 -0.88 -15.86 -2.96
C SER A 100 -1.90 -15.58 -1.86
N PRO A 101 -1.77 -16.21 -0.68
CA PRO A 101 -2.60 -15.92 0.50
C PRO A 101 -2.42 -14.49 1.06
N LEU A 102 -1.67 -13.64 0.37
CA LEU A 102 -1.38 -12.22 0.65
C LEU A 102 -2.64 -11.37 0.84
N MET A 103 -3.81 -11.82 0.37
CA MET A 103 -5.11 -11.18 0.64
C MET A 103 -5.90 -11.85 1.76
N ARG A 104 -5.29 -12.07 2.92
CA ARG A 104 -6.05 -11.95 4.19
C ARG A 104 -6.16 -10.48 4.59
N CYS A 105 -6.50 -9.60 3.64
CA CYS A 105 -6.83 -8.22 3.94
C CYS A 105 -8.15 -8.25 4.71
N ARG A 106 -8.08 -8.03 6.03
CA ARG A 106 -9.28 -7.74 6.80
C ARG A 106 -9.89 -6.46 6.22
N PRO A 107 -11.15 -6.48 5.78
CA PRO A 107 -11.79 -5.26 5.32
C PRO A 107 -11.86 -4.28 6.49
N TRP A 108 -11.42 -3.05 6.25
CA TRP A 108 -11.78 -1.86 7.02
C TRP A 108 -12.71 -1.00 6.18
#